data_AF-A0A835D6C3-F1
#
_entry.id   AF-A0A835D6C3-F1
#
_cell.length_a   1.000
_cell.length_b   1.000
_cell.length_c   1.000
_cell.angle_alpha   90.00
_cell.angle_beta   90.00
_cell.angle_gamma   90.00
#
_symmetry.space_group_name_H-M   'P 1'
#
loop_
_entity.id
_entity.type
_entity.pdbx_description
1 polymer ?
#
loop_
_entity_poly.entity_id
_entity_poly.type
_entity_poly.pdbx_seq_one_letter_code
_entity_poly.pdbx_strand_id
1 'polypeptide(L)'
;MLCLPDEFLEEIKSELRVILEGTGGSQHREEFLILQKLVQSRADLTTKTLVIAHRVQLEILVATQAFLHPNISLSQTSLIEVFFYKRCRNIASQNQLPADDCTCEVCTNRNGFCNLCMCVICNKFDFEVNTCRWIGCDLCSHWTHTDCAIRDGHVGMGSCVKSGAGPAEMLFRCRACNRTSELLGWVKDVFQHCAPGWDREALMRELDFVSRIFRGSEDRRGRKLFWKCEDLIEKMKAGIAESTACKVMLLFFHVNLL
;
A
#
# COMPACT_ATOMS: atom_id res chain seq x y z
N MET A 1 16.50 26.61 -27.40
CA MET A 1 15.45 25.71 -26.91
C MET A 1 14.14 26.44 -27.16
N LEU A 2 13.29 25.96 -28.08
CA LEU A 2 11.97 26.56 -28.30
C LEU A 2 11.12 26.26 -27.06
N CYS A 3 10.74 27.28 -26.29
CA CYS A 3 9.77 27.11 -25.22
C CYS A 3 8.39 26.87 -25.85
N LEU A 4 7.78 25.74 -25.51
CA LEU A 4 6.38 25.51 -25.82
C LEU A 4 5.52 26.50 -25.02
N PRO A 5 4.39 26.98 -25.56
CA PRO A 5 3.46 27.83 -24.82
C PRO A 5 2.93 27.15 -23.55
N ASP A 6 2.72 27.91 -22.47
CA ASP A 6 2.23 27.37 -21.19
C ASP A 6 0.89 26.66 -21.30
N GLU A 7 -0.01 27.20 -22.14
CA GLU A 7 -1.34 26.61 -22.41
C GLU A 7 -1.21 25.19 -22.98
N PHE A 8 -0.31 25.00 -23.93
CA PHE A 8 -0.04 23.69 -24.53
C PHE A 8 0.58 22.70 -23.53
N LEU A 9 1.44 23.19 -22.62
CA LEU A 9 2.02 22.34 -21.59
C LEU A 9 0.99 21.90 -20.54
N GLU A 10 0.05 22.77 -20.17
CA GLU A 10 -1.05 22.41 -19.26
C GLU A 10 -2.06 21.46 -19.93
N GLU A 11 -2.31 21.59 -21.24
CA GLU A 11 -3.10 20.64 -22.02
C GLU A 11 -2.50 19.23 -21.97
N ILE A 12 -1.20 19.09 -22.30
CA ILE A 12 -0.49 17.80 -22.21
C ILE A 12 -0.57 17.23 -20.79
N LYS A 13 -0.38 18.07 -19.77
CA LYS A 13 -0.44 17.64 -18.37
C LYS A 13 -1.84 17.17 -17.98
N SER A 14 -2.90 17.73 -18.55
CA SER A 14 -4.28 17.27 -18.36
C SER A 14 -4.51 15.92 -19.02
N GLU A 15 -4.09 15.75 -20.28
CA GLU A 15 -4.19 14.48 -21.01
C GLU A 15 -3.45 13.34 -20.30
N LEU A 16 -2.24 13.62 -19.78
CA LEU A 16 -1.46 12.63 -19.05
C LEU A 16 -2.15 12.16 -17.78
N ARG A 17 -2.92 13.03 -17.11
CA ARG A 17 -3.72 12.62 -15.94
C ARG A 17 -4.83 11.66 -16.32
N VAL A 18 -5.53 11.92 -17.42
CA VAL A 18 -6.60 11.03 -17.91
C VAL A 18 -6.04 9.63 -18.21
N ILE A 19 -4.85 9.56 -18.83
CA ILE A 19 -4.14 8.31 -19.07
C ILE A 19 -3.80 7.61 -17.74
N LEU A 20 -3.24 8.35 -16.78
CA LEU A 20 -2.85 7.83 -15.46
C LEU A 20 -4.02 7.33 -14.61
N GLU A 21 -5.19 7.94 -14.73
CA GLU A 21 -6.41 7.55 -14.02
C GLU A 21 -7.04 6.25 -14.56
N GLY A 22 -6.51 5.71 -15.66
CA GLY A 22 -6.89 4.39 -16.18
C GLY A 22 -8.24 4.35 -16.88
N THR A 23 -8.84 5.51 -17.17
CA THR A 23 -10.09 5.66 -17.93
C THR A 23 -9.90 5.41 -19.43
N GLY A 24 -8.65 5.27 -19.87
CA GLY A 24 -8.22 5.17 -21.26
C GLY A 24 -8.13 3.77 -21.89
N GLY A 25 -8.47 2.70 -21.17
CA GLY A 25 -8.36 1.32 -21.69
C GLY A 25 -6.93 0.75 -21.73
N SER A 26 -6.78 -0.45 -22.30
CA SER A 26 -5.51 -1.21 -22.29
C SER A 26 -4.42 -0.62 -23.18
N GLN A 27 -4.78 0.03 -24.28
CA GLN A 27 -3.84 0.63 -25.23
C GLN A 27 -3.02 1.77 -24.60
N HIS A 28 -3.66 2.69 -23.87
CA HIS A 28 -2.96 3.79 -23.20
C HIS A 28 -1.96 3.30 -22.12
N ARG A 29 -2.17 2.11 -21.54
CA ARG A 29 -1.23 1.54 -20.58
C ARG A 29 0.08 1.11 -21.23
N GLU A 30 0.03 0.54 -22.43
CA GLU A 30 1.22 0.13 -23.17
C GLU A 30 2.00 1.35 -23.68
N GLU A 31 1.30 2.33 -24.25
CA GLU A 31 1.88 3.60 -24.68
C GLU A 31 2.57 4.34 -23.53
N PHE A 32 1.94 4.34 -22.34
CA PHE A 32 2.53 4.93 -21.14
C PHE A 32 3.81 4.20 -20.69
N LEU A 33 3.85 2.87 -20.77
CA LEU A 33 5.07 2.10 -20.47
C LEU A 33 6.20 2.40 -21.48
N ILE A 34 5.86 2.62 -22.75
CA ILE A 34 6.83 3.04 -23.78
C ILE A 34 7.36 4.43 -23.44
N LEU A 35 6.50 5.38 -23.11
CA LEU A 35 6.88 6.72 -22.70
C LEU A 35 7.83 6.70 -21.49
N GLN A 36 7.52 5.90 -20.47
CA GLN A 36 8.40 5.71 -19.31
C GLN A 36 9.80 5.23 -19.71
N LYS A 37 9.89 4.22 -20.56
CA LYS A 37 11.18 3.69 -21.05
C LYS A 37 11.95 4.73 -21.84
N LEU A 38 11.27 5.49 -22.70
CA LEU A 38 11.89 6.56 -23.47
C LEU A 38 12.47 7.63 -22.54
N VAL A 39 11.70 8.12 -21.56
CA VAL A 39 12.17 9.09 -20.56
C VAL A 39 13.36 8.53 -19.77
N GLN A 40 13.31 7.28 -19.32
CA GLN A 40 14.41 6.65 -18.56
C GLN A 40 15.69 6.47 -19.39
N SER A 41 15.58 6.35 -20.72
CA SER A 41 16.73 6.19 -21.62
C SER A 41 17.49 7.49 -21.92
N ARG A 42 16.91 8.66 -21.55
CA ARG A 42 17.45 9.98 -21.88
C ARG A 42 18.61 10.39 -20.97
N ALA A 43 19.84 10.24 -21.45
CA ALA A 43 21.05 10.59 -20.72
C ALA A 43 21.24 12.11 -20.48
N ASP A 44 20.55 12.95 -21.24
CA ASP A 44 20.59 14.42 -21.10
C ASP A 44 19.70 14.94 -19.95
N LEU A 45 18.82 14.11 -19.39
CA LEU A 45 18.03 14.42 -18.20
C LEU A 45 18.89 14.24 -16.94
N THR A 46 19.68 15.26 -16.63
CA THR A 46 20.59 15.32 -15.47
C THR A 46 20.05 16.31 -14.43
N THR A 47 20.52 16.25 -13.19
CA THR A 47 20.17 17.26 -12.17
C THR A 47 20.41 18.69 -12.68
N LYS A 48 21.52 18.93 -13.39
CA LYS A 48 21.87 20.26 -13.93
C LYS A 48 20.85 20.75 -14.97
N THR A 49 20.40 19.87 -15.86
CA THR A 49 19.44 20.24 -16.91
C THR A 49 18.03 20.39 -16.35
N LEU A 50 17.64 19.60 -15.36
CA LEU A 50 16.31 19.68 -14.74
C LEU A 50 16.13 20.88 -13.80
N VAL A 51 17.20 21.37 -13.16
CA VAL A 51 17.16 22.60 -12.32
C VAL A 51 16.80 23.84 -13.14
N ILE A 52 17.22 23.90 -14.40
CA ILE A 52 16.92 25.03 -15.29
C ILE A 52 15.72 24.78 -16.22
N ALA A 53 15.11 23.59 -16.14
CA ALA A 53 13.97 23.23 -16.95
C ALA A 53 12.72 24.04 -16.57
N HIS A 54 11.84 24.26 -17.54
CA HIS A 54 10.54 24.86 -17.25
C HIS A 54 9.77 23.99 -16.25
N ARG A 55 9.09 24.63 -15.29
CA ARG A 55 8.43 23.91 -14.20
C ARG A 55 7.41 22.89 -14.72
N VAL A 56 6.56 23.29 -15.66
CA VAL A 56 5.51 22.41 -16.20
C VAL A 56 6.11 21.22 -16.96
N GLN A 57 7.24 21.43 -17.66
CA GLN A 57 7.95 20.32 -18.32
C GLN A 57 8.50 19.32 -17.32
N LEU A 58 9.07 19.79 -16.21
CA LEU A 58 9.52 18.92 -15.13
C LEU A 58 8.35 18.18 -14.48
N GLU A 59 7.22 18.84 -14.25
CA GLU A 59 6.01 18.18 -13.74
C GLU A 59 5.50 17.09 -14.70
N ILE A 60 5.49 17.33 -16.01
CA ILE A 60 5.15 16.33 -17.02
C ILE A 60 6.12 15.13 -16.95
N LEU A 61 7.44 15.39 -16.88
CA LEU A 61 8.44 14.33 -16.75
C LEU A 61 8.24 13.51 -15.48
N VAL A 62 7.97 14.15 -14.35
CA VAL A 62 7.69 13.46 -13.08
C VAL A 62 6.38 12.67 -13.15
N ALA A 63 5.33 13.21 -13.78
CA ALA A 63 4.05 12.54 -13.95
C ALA A 63 4.17 11.24 -14.75
N THR A 64 5.18 11.10 -15.60
CA THR A 64 5.45 9.81 -16.27
C THR A 64 5.85 8.70 -15.29
N GLN A 65 6.29 9.01 -14.07
CA GLN A 65 6.80 8.01 -13.11
C GLN A 65 6.06 8.00 -11.76
N ALA A 66 5.35 9.09 -11.46
CA ALA A 66 4.69 9.35 -10.20
C ALA A 66 3.30 9.93 -10.43
N PHE A 67 2.38 9.72 -9.49
CA PHE A 67 1.10 10.42 -9.51
C PHE A 67 1.29 11.82 -8.92
N LEU A 68 0.94 12.86 -9.69
CA LEU A 68 0.96 14.25 -9.25
C LEU A 68 -0.47 14.73 -8.95
N HIS A 69 -0.81 14.80 -7.66
CA HIS A 69 -2.09 15.33 -7.22
C HIS A 69 -2.18 16.86 -7.45
N PRO A 70 -3.26 17.39 -8.08
CA PRO A 70 -3.38 18.81 -8.41
C PRO A 70 -3.19 19.76 -7.23
N ASN A 71 -3.62 19.34 -6.03
CA ASN A 71 -3.59 20.19 -4.83
C ASN A 71 -2.26 20.14 -4.07
N ILE A 72 -1.27 19.38 -4.54
CA ILE A 72 0.03 19.27 -3.87
C ILE A 72 1.09 19.94 -4.75
N SER A 73 1.56 21.11 -4.31
CA SER A 73 2.67 21.80 -4.96
C SER A 73 3.99 21.38 -4.34
N LEU A 74 4.88 20.84 -5.17
CA LEU A 74 6.25 20.50 -4.78
C LEU A 74 7.24 21.57 -5.22
N SER A 75 8.32 21.74 -4.45
CA SER A 75 9.47 22.54 -4.89
C SER A 75 10.11 21.93 -6.14
N GLN A 76 10.84 22.74 -6.92
CA GLN A 76 11.57 22.25 -8.10
C GLN A 76 12.58 21.15 -7.69
N THR A 77 13.29 21.34 -6.57
CA THR A 77 14.21 20.34 -6.01
C THR A 77 13.48 19.03 -5.69
N SER A 78 12.31 19.10 -5.04
CA SER A 78 11.54 17.90 -4.70
C SER A 78 11.06 17.15 -5.94
N LEU A 79 10.65 17.85 -7.00
CA LEU A 79 10.30 17.23 -8.29
C LEU A 79 11.49 16.49 -8.90
N ILE A 80 12.68 17.10 -8.88
CA ILE A 80 13.91 16.48 -9.37
C ILE A 80 14.27 15.23 -8.54
N GLU A 81 14.11 15.28 -7.22
CA GLU A 81 14.35 14.14 -6.34
C GLU A 81 13.36 12.99 -6.60
N VAL A 82 12.09 13.29 -6.86
CA VAL A 82 11.11 12.26 -7.27
C VAL A 82 11.51 11.64 -8.62
N PHE A 83 11.91 12.47 -9.60
CA PHE A 83 12.35 12.00 -10.91
C PHE A 83 13.56 11.04 -10.82
N PHE A 84 14.50 11.31 -9.91
CA PHE A 84 15.66 10.46 -9.68
C PHE A 84 15.46 9.41 -8.59
N TYR A 85 14.22 9.15 -8.16
CA TYR A 85 13.88 8.14 -7.16
C TYR A 85 14.53 8.33 -5.78
N LYS A 86 14.93 9.57 -5.45
CA LYS A 86 15.46 9.96 -4.14
C LYS A 86 14.37 10.42 -3.17
N ARG A 87 13.15 10.63 -3.68
CA ARG A 87 11.97 10.98 -2.90
C ARG A 87 10.78 10.13 -3.34
N CYS A 88 9.91 9.84 -2.39
CA CYS A 88 8.74 9.01 -2.59
C CYS A 88 7.83 9.55 -3.69
N ARG A 89 7.37 8.66 -4.59
CA ARG A 89 6.41 8.99 -5.65
C ARG A 89 4.98 9.21 -5.13
N ASN A 90 4.68 8.78 -3.90
CA ASN A 90 3.51 9.28 -3.18
C ASN A 90 3.88 10.66 -2.63
N ILE A 91 3.56 11.69 -3.41
CA ILE A 91 3.96 13.07 -3.11
C ILE A 91 3.34 13.62 -1.81
N ALA A 92 2.27 13.00 -1.29
CA ALA A 92 1.71 13.35 0.01
C ALA A 92 2.64 12.95 1.17
N SER A 93 3.43 11.88 1.00
CA SER A 93 4.36 11.40 2.03
C SER A 93 5.60 12.27 2.14
N GLN A 94 6.05 12.84 1.01
CA GLN A 94 7.30 13.61 0.89
C GLN A 94 8.55 12.93 1.48
N ASN A 95 8.57 11.62 1.72
CA ASN A 95 9.72 10.97 2.33
C ASN A 95 10.92 10.89 1.39
N GLN A 96 12.12 11.13 1.90
CA GLN A 96 13.35 10.76 1.20
C GLN A 96 13.47 9.23 1.15
N LEU A 97 14.16 8.73 0.12
CA LEU A 97 14.32 7.30 -0.12
C LEU A 97 15.80 6.87 -0.03
N PRO A 98 16.10 5.74 0.63
CA PRO A 98 15.21 4.93 1.47
C PRO A 98 14.60 5.71 2.65
N ALA A 99 13.35 5.41 3.02
CA ALA A 99 12.74 6.07 4.18
C ALA A 99 13.25 5.43 5.49
N ASP A 100 13.32 6.23 6.55
CA ASP A 100 13.87 5.87 7.86
C ASP A 100 15.26 5.22 7.80
N ASP A 101 16.09 5.68 6.85
CA ASP A 101 17.45 5.18 6.62
C ASP A 101 17.52 3.64 6.44
N CYS A 102 16.45 3.04 5.91
CA CYS A 102 16.37 1.59 5.73
C CYS A 102 17.42 1.08 4.75
N THR A 103 18.25 0.13 5.19
CA THR A 103 19.38 -0.43 4.40
C THR A 103 19.08 -1.80 3.78
N CYS A 104 17.83 -2.25 3.77
CA CYS A 104 17.49 -3.57 3.22
C CYS A 104 17.56 -3.60 1.69
N GLU A 105 17.80 -4.78 1.10
CA GLU A 105 17.92 -4.95 -0.36
C GLU A 105 16.69 -4.44 -1.14
N VAL A 106 15.49 -4.58 -0.57
CA VAL A 106 14.26 -4.09 -1.21
C VAL A 106 14.29 -2.57 -1.33
N CYS A 107 14.68 -1.86 -0.27
CA CYS A 107 14.72 -0.40 -0.25
C CYS A 107 15.90 0.17 -1.05
N THR A 108 17.05 -0.48 -1.04
CA THR A 108 18.25 0.02 -1.73
C THR A 108 18.22 -0.26 -3.23
N ASN A 109 17.58 -1.34 -3.67
CA ASN A 109 17.66 -1.80 -5.07
C ASN A 109 16.39 -1.52 -5.88
N ARG A 110 15.30 -1.07 -5.26
CA ARG A 110 14.06 -0.74 -5.97
C ARG A 110 13.86 0.76 -6.09
N ASN A 111 14.13 1.27 -7.28
CA ASN A 111 13.89 2.66 -7.65
C ASN A 111 12.48 3.14 -7.28
N GLY A 112 12.42 4.16 -6.44
CA GLY A 112 11.19 4.86 -6.08
C GLY A 112 10.32 4.12 -5.06
N PHE A 113 10.77 2.96 -4.56
CA PHE A 113 10.08 2.21 -3.53
C PHE A 113 10.18 2.92 -2.17
N CYS A 114 9.05 3.08 -1.49
CA CYS A 114 8.98 3.64 -0.15
C CYS A 114 8.41 2.60 0.81
N ASN A 115 9.22 2.13 1.76
CA ASN A 115 8.80 1.15 2.77
C ASN A 115 7.68 1.65 3.69
N LEU A 116 7.43 2.96 3.75
CA LEU A 116 6.39 3.56 4.61
C LEU A 116 5.00 3.59 3.98
N CYS A 117 4.88 3.53 2.66
CA CYS A 117 3.56 3.66 2.01
C CYS A 117 3.34 2.70 0.83
N MET A 118 4.35 1.94 0.41
CA MET A 118 4.23 1.04 -0.74
C MET A 118 4.26 -0.42 -0.33
N CYS A 119 3.44 -1.21 -1.01
CA CYS A 119 3.40 -2.66 -0.86
C CYS A 119 4.69 -3.28 -1.41
N VAL A 120 5.40 -4.06 -0.59
CA VAL A 120 6.64 -4.76 -0.99
C VAL A 120 6.46 -5.77 -2.13
N ILE A 121 5.22 -6.13 -2.49
CA ILE A 121 4.93 -7.07 -3.59
C ILE A 121 4.65 -6.30 -4.89
N CYS A 122 3.64 -5.42 -4.91
CA CYS A 122 3.21 -4.76 -6.13
C CYS A 122 3.81 -3.36 -6.34
N ASN A 123 4.60 -2.87 -5.36
CA ASN A 123 5.16 -1.52 -5.27
C ASN A 123 4.11 -0.38 -5.26
N LYS A 124 2.81 -0.68 -5.28
CA LYS A 124 1.75 0.34 -5.28
C LYS A 124 1.49 0.85 -3.87
N PHE A 125 0.95 2.07 -3.78
CA PHE A 125 0.40 2.66 -2.56
C PHE A 125 -1.08 2.95 -2.79
N ASP A 126 -1.81 3.13 -1.69
CA ASP A 126 -3.13 3.75 -1.66
C ASP A 126 -3.17 4.70 -0.45
N PHE A 127 -4.33 5.31 -0.19
CA PHE A 127 -4.51 6.26 0.90
C PHE A 127 -5.26 5.64 2.10
N GLU A 128 -5.44 4.32 2.09
CA GLU A 128 -6.13 3.63 3.17
C GLU A 128 -5.22 3.53 4.40
N VAL A 129 -5.77 3.92 5.55
CA VAL A 129 -5.11 3.86 6.86
C VAL A 129 -6.05 3.21 7.85
N ASN A 130 -5.53 2.73 8.98
CA ASN A 130 -6.34 2.11 10.04
C ASN A 130 -7.20 0.95 9.51
N THR A 131 -6.59 0.03 8.76
CA THR A 131 -7.27 -1.03 7.99
C THR A 131 -6.50 -2.35 8.06
N CYS A 132 -7.23 -3.47 7.97
CA CYS A 132 -6.70 -4.82 7.75
C CYS A 132 -6.33 -5.07 6.28
N ARG A 133 -6.50 -4.10 5.38
CA ARG A 133 -6.05 -4.17 3.97
C ARG A 133 -4.54 -4.14 3.82
N TRP A 134 -3.81 -3.70 4.85
CA TRP A 134 -2.36 -3.58 4.86
C TRP A 134 -1.75 -4.33 6.03
N ILE A 135 -0.97 -5.39 5.75
CA ILE A 135 -0.25 -6.15 6.77
C ILE A 135 1.14 -5.54 6.95
N GLY A 136 1.46 -5.14 8.18
CA GLY A 136 2.78 -4.66 8.58
C GLY A 136 3.63 -5.78 9.18
N CYS A 137 4.91 -5.86 8.81
CA CYS A 137 5.85 -6.76 9.48
C CYS A 137 6.28 -6.18 10.82
N ASP A 138 6.11 -6.95 11.90
CA ASP A 138 6.48 -6.58 13.28
C ASP A 138 8.00 -6.45 13.53
N LEU A 139 8.83 -6.81 12.55
CA LEU A 139 10.30 -6.77 12.68
C LEU A 139 10.96 -5.69 11.84
N CYS A 140 10.53 -5.51 10.59
CA CYS A 140 11.16 -4.55 9.67
C CYS A 140 10.24 -3.41 9.24
N SER A 141 9.01 -3.35 9.77
CA SER A 141 8.02 -2.30 9.51
C SER A 141 7.70 -2.08 8.02
N HIS A 142 7.93 -3.09 7.17
CA HIS A 142 7.52 -3.06 5.78
C HIS A 142 6.07 -3.49 5.64
N TRP A 143 5.35 -2.80 4.75
CA TRP A 143 3.92 -2.99 4.53
C TRP A 143 3.62 -3.79 3.26
N THR A 144 2.56 -4.58 3.31
CA THR A 144 2.08 -5.38 2.18
C THR A 144 0.57 -5.33 2.11
N HIS A 145 0.02 -5.09 0.92
CA HIS A 145 -1.43 -5.30 0.70
C HIS A 145 -1.80 -6.74 1.05
N THR A 146 -2.84 -6.92 1.87
CA THR A 146 -3.39 -8.23 2.25
C THR A 146 -3.67 -9.10 1.03
N ASP A 147 -4.28 -8.52 -0.01
CA ASP A 147 -4.57 -9.22 -1.27
C ASP A 147 -3.30 -9.70 -1.98
N CYS A 148 -2.24 -8.88 -1.97
CA CYS A 148 -0.97 -9.27 -2.57
C CYS A 148 -0.31 -10.38 -1.75
N ALA A 149 -0.35 -10.28 -0.41
CA ALA A 149 0.23 -11.30 0.46
C ALA A 149 -0.48 -12.64 0.30
N ILE A 150 -1.81 -12.66 0.24
CA ILE A 150 -2.59 -13.89 0.01
C ILE A 150 -2.29 -14.49 -1.36
N ARG A 151 -2.39 -13.69 -2.43
CA ARG A 151 -2.20 -14.17 -3.82
C ARG A 151 -0.80 -14.74 -4.06
N ASP A 152 0.22 -14.12 -3.48
CA ASP A 152 1.62 -14.55 -3.64
C ASP A 152 2.03 -15.60 -2.58
N GLY A 153 1.10 -16.12 -1.77
CA GLY A 153 1.38 -17.20 -0.80
C GLY A 153 2.21 -16.77 0.42
N HIS A 154 2.20 -15.48 0.77
CA HIS A 154 2.85 -14.93 1.95
C HIS A 154 1.97 -14.98 3.20
N VAL A 155 0.69 -15.34 3.08
CA VAL A 155 -0.20 -15.64 4.21
C VAL A 155 -0.47 -17.14 4.22
N GLY A 156 -0.21 -17.81 5.34
CA GLY A 156 -0.46 -19.25 5.45
C GLY A 156 -0.12 -19.82 6.82
N MET A 157 -0.48 -21.10 7.01
CA MET A 157 -0.17 -21.84 8.22
C MET A 157 1.35 -22.04 8.38
N GLY A 158 1.86 -21.87 9.59
CA GLY A 158 3.25 -22.16 9.90
C GLY A 158 3.54 -22.14 11.40
N SER A 159 4.73 -22.59 11.78
CA SER A 159 5.24 -22.47 13.14
C SER A 159 5.92 -21.11 13.32
N CYS A 160 5.52 -20.36 14.33
CA CYS A 160 6.17 -19.10 14.67
C CYS A 160 7.51 -19.37 15.36
N VAL A 161 8.59 -18.73 14.88
CA VAL A 161 9.94 -18.86 15.47
C VAL A 161 9.97 -18.44 16.94
N LYS A 162 9.11 -17.48 17.34
CA LYS A 162 9.01 -16.99 18.73
C LYS A 162 8.36 -18.01 19.69
N SER A 163 7.61 -18.99 19.18
CA SER A 163 6.78 -19.90 19.99
C SER A 163 7.35 -21.31 20.13
N GLY A 164 8.54 -21.59 19.60
CA GLY A 164 9.13 -22.94 19.63
C GLY A 164 8.30 -23.99 18.87
N ALA A 165 8.23 -25.23 19.38
CA ALA A 165 7.39 -26.31 18.85
C ALA A 165 5.89 -26.12 19.15
N GLY A 166 5.39 -24.89 18.99
CA GLY A 166 3.99 -24.56 19.13
C GLY A 166 3.14 -25.10 17.98
N PRO A 167 1.81 -25.21 18.18
CA PRO A 167 0.89 -25.56 17.11
C PRO A 167 1.00 -24.54 15.96
N ALA A 168 0.83 -25.02 14.73
CA ALA A 168 0.81 -24.14 13.57
C ALA A 168 -0.30 -23.09 13.71
N GLU A 169 0.01 -21.85 13.37
CA GLU A 169 -0.91 -20.72 13.40
C GLU A 169 -0.84 -19.95 12.07
N MET A 170 -1.77 -19.02 11.86
CA MET A 170 -1.82 -18.23 10.64
C MET A 170 -0.76 -17.13 10.69
N LEU A 171 0.18 -17.15 9.75
CA LEU A 171 1.33 -16.25 9.73
C LEU A 171 1.41 -15.46 8.43
N PHE A 172 2.00 -14.28 8.52
CA PHE A 172 2.45 -13.49 7.38
C PHE A 172 3.97 -13.58 7.25
N ARG A 173 4.48 -14.03 6.11
CA ARG A 173 5.91 -14.03 5.77
C ARG A 173 6.27 -12.77 5.00
N CYS A 174 6.99 -11.86 5.62
CA CYS A 174 7.39 -10.61 5.00
C CYS A 174 8.36 -10.85 3.83
N ARG A 175 8.07 -10.27 2.65
CA ARG A 175 8.94 -10.39 1.47
C ARG A 175 10.29 -9.66 1.63
N ALA A 176 10.38 -8.66 2.51
CA ALA A 176 11.60 -7.87 2.69
C ALA A 176 12.63 -8.55 3.60
N CYS A 177 12.20 -9.10 4.75
CA CYS A 177 13.11 -9.72 5.73
C CYS A 177 12.98 -11.25 5.82
N ASN A 178 12.02 -11.84 5.10
CA ASN A 178 11.70 -13.27 5.09
C ASN A 178 11.31 -13.85 6.47
N ARG A 179 11.05 -12.99 7.46
CA ARG A 179 10.56 -13.38 8.79
C ARG A 179 9.04 -13.43 8.80
N THR A 180 8.51 -14.17 9.78
CA THR A 180 7.08 -14.36 9.98
C THR A 180 6.55 -13.46 11.10
N SER A 181 5.41 -12.83 10.86
CA SER A 181 4.61 -12.11 11.86
C SER A 181 3.30 -12.88 12.10
N GLU A 182 2.87 -12.94 13.35
CA GLU A 182 1.64 -13.63 13.76
C GLU A 182 0.41 -12.75 13.44
N LEU A 183 -0.64 -13.33 12.83
CA LEU A 183 -1.75 -12.56 12.25
C LEU A 183 -2.94 -12.35 13.18
N LEU A 184 -3.20 -13.24 14.14
CA LEU A 184 -4.33 -13.16 15.06
C LEU A 184 -4.18 -11.98 16.03
N GLY A 185 -3.00 -11.86 16.63
CA GLY A 185 -2.60 -10.74 17.47
C GLY A 185 -2.57 -9.44 16.68
N TRP A 186 -2.02 -9.47 15.46
CA TRP A 186 -2.04 -8.30 14.58
C TRP A 186 -3.48 -7.83 14.27
N VAL A 187 -4.39 -8.73 13.88
CA VAL A 187 -5.81 -8.36 13.66
C VAL A 187 -6.46 -7.83 14.93
N LYS A 188 -6.20 -8.47 16.08
CA LYS A 188 -6.71 -7.98 17.37
C LYS A 188 -6.28 -6.53 17.61
N ASP A 189 -5.00 -6.22 17.42
CA ASP A 189 -4.46 -4.88 17.67
C ASP A 189 -5.08 -3.86 16.72
N VAL A 190 -5.24 -4.19 15.43
CA VAL A 190 -5.94 -3.32 14.47
C VAL A 190 -7.37 -3.06 14.91
N PHE A 191 -8.15 -4.08 15.29
CA PHE A 191 -9.53 -3.89 15.74
C PHE A 191 -9.60 -3.07 17.03
N GLN A 192 -8.72 -3.29 18.00
CA GLN A 192 -8.70 -2.54 19.25
C GLN A 192 -8.43 -1.05 19.05
N HIS A 193 -7.54 -0.70 18.13
CA HIS A 193 -7.17 0.70 17.88
C HIS A 193 -8.08 1.41 16.86
N CYS A 194 -8.57 0.68 15.85
CA CYS A 194 -9.20 1.30 14.68
C CYS A 194 -10.72 1.10 14.62
N ALA A 195 -11.24 -0.05 15.09
CA ALA A 195 -12.66 -0.38 14.92
C ALA A 195 -13.66 0.62 15.54
N PRO A 196 -13.35 1.34 16.64
CA PRO A 196 -14.26 2.38 17.14
C PRO A 196 -14.50 3.55 16.17
N GLY A 197 -13.60 3.77 15.21
CA GLY A 197 -13.69 4.84 14.21
C GLY A 197 -14.28 4.41 12.87
N TRP A 198 -14.58 3.14 12.67
CA TRP A 198 -15.12 2.64 11.41
C TRP A 198 -16.63 2.84 11.32
N ASP A 199 -17.09 3.33 10.17
CA ASP A 199 -18.50 3.24 9.81
C ASP A 199 -18.89 1.80 9.42
N ARG A 200 -20.16 1.61 9.08
CA ARG A 200 -20.71 0.31 8.72
C ARG A 200 -20.01 -0.31 7.52
N GLU A 201 -19.72 0.47 6.47
CA GLU A 201 -19.10 -0.06 5.26
C GLU A 201 -17.64 -0.44 5.51
N ALA A 202 -16.90 0.42 6.21
CA ALA A 202 -15.54 0.15 6.63
C ALA A 202 -15.47 -1.11 7.47
N LEU A 203 -16.28 -1.23 8.54
CA LEU A 203 -16.30 -2.43 9.38
C LEU A 203 -16.61 -3.71 8.58
N MET A 204 -17.58 -3.67 7.66
CA MET A 204 -17.88 -4.81 6.79
C MET A 204 -16.70 -5.18 5.89
N ARG A 205 -16.01 -4.20 5.31
CA ARG A 205 -14.79 -4.44 4.50
C ARG A 205 -13.67 -5.04 5.33
N GLU A 206 -13.45 -4.56 6.54
CA GLU A 206 -12.39 -5.08 7.42
C GLU A 206 -12.69 -6.51 7.88
N LEU A 207 -13.95 -6.82 8.19
CA LEU A 207 -14.37 -8.20 8.47
C LEU A 207 -14.12 -9.13 7.28
N ASP A 208 -14.38 -8.69 6.05
CA ASP A 208 -14.09 -9.47 4.83
C ASP A 208 -12.59 -9.74 4.67
N PHE A 209 -11.72 -8.74 4.89
CA PHE A 209 -10.27 -8.94 4.86
C PHE A 209 -9.83 -9.98 5.89
N VAL A 210 -10.33 -9.90 7.12
CA VAL A 210 -10.03 -10.89 8.16
C VAL A 210 -10.53 -12.27 7.75
N SER A 211 -11.77 -12.40 7.26
CA SER A 211 -12.30 -13.67 6.73
C SER A 211 -11.39 -14.26 5.66
N ARG A 212 -10.86 -13.44 4.75
CA ARG A 212 -9.97 -13.90 3.68
C ARG A 212 -8.58 -14.32 4.19
N ILE A 213 -8.04 -13.62 5.19
CA ILE A 213 -6.79 -14.01 5.87
C ILE A 213 -6.94 -15.39 6.53
N PHE A 214 -8.03 -15.62 7.26
CA PHE A 214 -8.22 -16.81 8.09
C PHE A 214 -8.98 -17.95 7.41
N ARG A 215 -9.40 -17.80 6.15
CA ARG A 215 -10.16 -18.82 5.40
C ARG A 215 -9.50 -20.21 5.40
N GLY A 216 -8.17 -20.25 5.32
CA GLY A 216 -7.37 -21.49 5.32
C GLY A 216 -6.85 -21.91 6.69
N SER A 217 -7.37 -21.36 7.79
CA SER A 217 -6.85 -21.67 9.13
C SER A 217 -7.16 -23.10 9.56
N GLU A 218 -6.12 -23.81 10.01
CA GLU A 218 -6.23 -25.17 10.58
C GLU A 218 -6.21 -25.16 12.11
N ASP A 219 -5.94 -24.00 12.73
CA ASP A 219 -5.94 -23.86 14.18
C ASP A 219 -7.32 -23.46 14.72
N ARG A 220 -7.60 -23.83 15.97
CA ARG A 220 -8.92 -23.59 16.57
C ARG A 220 -9.24 -22.10 16.65
N ARG A 221 -8.24 -21.25 16.93
CA ARG A 221 -8.44 -19.81 17.13
C ARG A 221 -8.74 -19.10 15.82
N GLY A 222 -7.94 -19.34 14.78
CA GLY A 222 -8.17 -18.76 13.47
C GLY A 222 -9.48 -19.21 12.82
N ARG A 223 -9.86 -20.50 12.94
CA ARG A 223 -11.19 -20.96 12.50
C ARG A 223 -12.34 -20.25 13.20
N LYS A 224 -12.25 -20.06 14.52
CA LYS A 224 -13.28 -19.33 15.28
C LYS A 224 -13.39 -17.88 14.80
N LEU A 225 -12.25 -17.22 14.55
CA LEU A 225 -12.24 -15.86 14.05
C LEU A 225 -12.87 -15.76 12.67
N PHE A 226 -12.49 -16.65 11.74
CA PHE A 226 -13.09 -16.74 10.41
C PHE A 226 -14.62 -16.82 10.47
N TRP A 227 -15.16 -17.82 11.19
CA TRP A 227 -16.61 -17.97 11.30
C TRP A 227 -17.28 -16.81 12.00
N LYS A 228 -16.59 -16.17 12.95
CA LYS A 228 -17.13 -15.00 13.66
C LYS A 228 -17.28 -13.80 12.73
N CYS A 229 -16.30 -13.58 11.85
CA CYS A 229 -16.36 -12.53 10.82
C CYS A 229 -17.51 -12.77 9.85
N GLU A 230 -17.62 -13.98 9.28
CA GLU A 230 -18.72 -14.34 8.36
C GLU A 230 -20.11 -14.16 9.00
N ASP A 231 -20.30 -14.65 10.25
CA ASP A 231 -21.54 -14.48 11.01
C ASP A 231 -21.92 -13.01 11.19
N LEU A 232 -20.94 -12.16 11.51
CA LEU A 232 -21.20 -10.74 11.72
C LEU A 232 -21.46 -9.99 10.43
N ILE A 233 -20.79 -10.34 9.33
CA ILE A 233 -21.09 -9.78 8.01
C ILE A 233 -22.55 -10.04 7.65
N GLU A 234 -23.04 -11.28 7.80
CA GLU A 234 -24.43 -11.62 7.50
C GLU A 234 -25.42 -10.93 8.44
N LYS A 235 -25.10 -10.85 9.74
CA LYS A 235 -25.92 -10.10 10.71
C LYS A 235 -25.97 -8.60 10.42
N MET A 236 -24.85 -8.01 9.99
CA MET A 236 -24.82 -6.62 9.57
C MET A 236 -25.64 -6.42 8.29
N LYS A 237 -25.58 -7.33 7.31
CA LYS A 237 -26.50 -7.28 6.14
C LYS A 237 -27.97 -7.38 6.57
N ALA A 238 -28.27 -8.18 7.59
CA ALA A 238 -29.60 -8.32 8.18
C ALA A 238 -30.04 -7.14 9.09
N GLY A 239 -29.20 -6.12 9.30
CA GLY A 239 -29.59 -4.89 9.98
C GLY A 239 -29.01 -4.65 11.37
N ILE A 240 -28.11 -5.51 11.87
CA ILE A 240 -27.38 -5.20 13.12
C ILE A 240 -26.53 -3.93 12.93
N ALA A 241 -26.60 -3.03 13.91
CA ALA A 241 -25.80 -1.80 13.94
C ALA A 241 -24.30 -2.10 14.05
N GLU A 242 -23.49 -1.31 13.36
CA GLU A 242 -22.03 -1.41 13.34
C GLU A 242 -21.42 -1.25 14.74
N SER A 243 -21.98 -0.39 15.59
CA SER A 243 -21.55 -0.23 16.98
C SER A 243 -21.73 -1.51 17.81
N THR A 244 -22.80 -2.27 17.56
CA THR A 244 -23.05 -3.57 18.20
C THR A 244 -22.09 -4.63 17.65
N ALA A 245 -21.91 -4.71 16.33
CA ALA A 245 -21.00 -5.65 15.70
C ALA A 245 -19.54 -5.42 16.16
N CYS A 246 -19.11 -4.15 16.24
CA CYS A 246 -17.80 -3.75 16.75
C CYS A 246 -17.59 -4.21 18.20
N LYS A 247 -18.55 -3.94 19.10
CA LYS A 247 -18.48 -4.42 20.50
C LYS A 247 -18.39 -5.94 20.57
N VAL A 248 -19.15 -6.65 19.75
CA VAL A 248 -19.13 -8.12 19.71
C VAL A 248 -17.76 -8.65 19.26
N MET A 249 -17.11 -8.02 18.28
CA MET A 249 -15.75 -8.39 17.86
C MET A 249 -14.71 -8.08 18.92
N LEU A 250 -14.78 -6.89 19.52
CA LEU A 250 -13.85 -6.53 20.59
C LEU A 250 -13.99 -7.51 21.77
N LEU A 251 -15.20 -7.84 22.20
CA LEU A 251 -15.43 -8.85 23.23
C LEU A 251 -14.92 -10.23 22.82
N PHE A 252 -15.11 -10.64 21.55
CA PHE A 252 -14.57 -11.89 21.03
C PHE A 252 -13.06 -11.97 21.23
N PHE A 253 -12.32 -10.91 20.92
CA PHE A 253 -10.87 -10.84 21.11
C PHE A 253 -10.43 -10.81 22.58
N HIS A 254 -11.24 -10.28 23.50
CA HIS A 254 -10.92 -10.31 24.93
C HIS A 254 -11.16 -11.70 25.56
N VAL A 255 -12.21 -12.41 25.14
CA VAL A 255 -12.65 -13.67 25.78
C VAL A 255 -12.03 -14.92 25.15
N ASN A 256 -11.73 -14.92 23.84
CA ASN A 256 -11.31 -16.13 23.13
C ASN A 256 -9.80 -16.19 22.82
N LEU A 257 -9.03 -15.18 23.22
CA LEU A 257 -7.56 -15.13 23.07
C LEU A 257 -6.79 -15.26 24.38
N LEU A 258 -7.50 -15.52 25.48
CA LEU A 258 -6.95 -15.99 26.76
C LEU A 258 -7.07 -17.53 26.83
#